data_AF-A0A1G8MS67-F1
#
_entry.id   AF-A0A1G8MS67-F1
#
_cell.length_a   1.000
_cell.length_b   1.000
_cell.length_c   1.000
_cell.angle_alpha   90.00
_cell.angle_beta   90.00
_cell.angle_gamma   90.00
#
_symmetry.space_group_name_H-M   'P 1'
#
loop_
_entity.id
_entity.type
_entity.pdbx_description
1 polymer ?
#
loop_
_entity_poly.entity_id
_entity_poly.type
_entity_poly.pdbx_seq_one_letter_code
_entity_poly.pdbx_strand_id
1 'polypeptide(L)'
;MTGVLTHDVPGQDTTSEGEWGPATSREEWLLMYQRGLSLRQISRLCRVKYEKVRLHIRTRERHDPTLAGRRLLLHDQPALPPKDWQQSPARPSWDDRYTELQELMERVGRFPQQLSEDMAERRLYKWVRWQRTRHLHGRLTEDQTARLDRLGNWQGATLGDRETHWRTIHAQLLEFIADTGRMPHRETPDATALEATLDVWIQTQRAKARAGKLTPIRRETLDQTIPGWNTRASLRSG
;
A
#
# COMPACT_ATOMS: atom_id res chain seq x y z
N MET A 1 5.90 -34.20 65.07
CA MET A 1 6.68 -33.32 65.96
C MET A 1 7.70 -32.60 65.09
N THR A 2 7.38 -31.40 64.61
CA THR A 2 7.83 -30.10 65.17
C THR A 2 9.36 -29.93 65.14
N GLY A 3 9.82 -28.93 64.41
CA GLY A 3 11.22 -28.49 64.44
C GLY A 3 11.62 -27.60 63.27
N VAL A 4 11.06 -26.40 63.20
CA VAL A 4 11.56 -25.28 62.38
C VAL A 4 12.96 -24.91 62.86
N LEU A 5 13.94 -24.82 61.95
CA LEU A 5 15.13 -23.99 62.15
C LEU A 5 15.39 -23.18 60.88
N THR A 6 14.96 -21.93 60.98
CA THR A 6 15.35 -20.76 60.21
C THR A 6 16.88 -20.60 60.13
N HIS A 7 17.41 -20.56 58.93
CA HIS A 7 18.60 -19.79 58.56
C HIS A 7 18.13 -18.86 57.43
N ASP A 8 17.67 -17.67 57.78
CA ASP A 8 18.47 -16.46 57.92
C ASP A 8 19.20 -16.13 56.61
N VAL A 9 18.60 -15.19 55.89
CA VAL A 9 19.10 -14.60 54.66
C VAL A 9 19.98 -13.43 55.05
N PRO A 10 21.28 -13.46 54.71
CA PRO A 10 21.95 -12.22 54.35
C PRO A 10 22.74 -12.37 53.06
N GLY A 11 22.73 -11.29 52.28
CA GLY A 11 23.59 -11.15 51.11
C GLY A 11 22.79 -11.04 49.83
N GLN A 12 22.18 -9.87 49.64
CA GLN A 12 21.92 -9.40 48.29
C GLN A 12 23.27 -9.23 47.58
N ASP A 13 23.75 -10.28 46.92
CA ASP A 13 24.68 -10.12 45.83
C ASP A 13 23.89 -9.60 44.64
N THR A 14 23.79 -8.27 44.64
CA THR A 14 23.52 -7.46 43.47
C THR A 14 24.69 -7.64 42.49
N THR A 15 24.78 -8.82 41.85
CA THR A 15 25.72 -9.03 40.75
C THR A 15 25.18 -8.31 39.52
N SER A 16 25.41 -6.99 39.52
CA SER A 16 25.65 -6.13 38.37
C SER A 16 25.47 -6.83 37.02
N GLU A 17 24.36 -6.56 36.34
CA GLU A 17 24.10 -6.87 34.93
C GLU A 17 25.06 -6.15 33.95
N GLY A 18 26.31 -5.85 34.37
CA GLY A 18 27.18 -4.88 33.70
C GLY A 18 28.66 -5.19 33.65
N GLU A 19 29.12 -6.42 33.92
CA GLU A 19 30.56 -6.66 34.15
C GLU A 19 31.39 -7.20 32.95
N TRP A 20 30.82 -7.28 31.74
CA TRP A 20 31.58 -7.68 30.55
C TRP A 20 31.57 -6.55 29.51
N GLY A 21 32.76 -5.97 29.28
CA GLY A 21 33.01 -4.94 28.26
C GLY A 21 32.82 -5.46 26.82
N PRO A 22 32.95 -4.59 25.80
CA PRO A 22 32.79 -5.00 24.41
C PRO A 22 33.78 -6.11 24.04
N ALA A 23 33.29 -7.19 23.43
CA ALA A 23 34.13 -8.30 22.97
C ALA A 23 34.91 -7.86 21.72
N THR A 24 36.14 -7.39 21.91
CA THR A 24 36.97 -6.84 20.83
C THR A 24 37.89 -7.85 20.15
N SER A 25 37.70 -9.15 20.40
CA SER A 25 38.51 -10.20 19.77
C SER A 25 38.23 -10.27 18.26
N ARG A 26 39.24 -9.90 17.48
CA ARG A 26 39.20 -9.90 16.01
C ARG A 26 39.05 -11.32 15.43
N GLU A 27 39.72 -12.29 16.05
CA GLU A 27 39.63 -13.70 15.66
C GLU A 27 38.24 -14.29 15.99
N GLU A 28 37.61 -13.84 17.07
CA GLU A 28 36.23 -14.24 17.42
C GLU A 28 35.20 -13.70 16.42
N TRP A 29 35.36 -12.45 15.96
CA TRP A 29 34.52 -11.91 14.89
C TRP A 29 34.66 -12.70 13.59
N LEU A 30 35.89 -13.13 13.27
CA LEU A 30 36.18 -13.94 12.10
C LEU A 30 35.53 -15.33 12.19
N LEU A 31 35.59 -15.95 13.37
CA LEU A 31 34.93 -17.22 13.65
C LEU A 31 33.41 -17.11 13.51
N MET A 32 32.78 -16.09 14.13
CA MET A 32 31.34 -15.86 14.01
C MET A 32 30.93 -15.62 12.55
N TYR A 33 31.75 -14.88 11.80
CA TYR A 33 31.53 -14.63 10.38
C TYR A 33 31.58 -15.92 9.54
N GLN A 34 32.60 -16.76 9.76
CA GLN A 34 32.73 -18.05 9.09
C GLN A 34 31.61 -19.02 9.44
N ARG A 35 30.97 -18.87 10.61
CA ARG A 35 29.81 -19.66 11.05
C ARG A 35 28.47 -19.12 10.54
N GLY A 36 28.48 -18.19 9.59
CA GLY A 36 27.28 -17.71 8.90
C GLY A 36 26.59 -16.50 9.54
N LEU A 37 27.11 -15.96 10.64
CA LEU A 37 26.53 -14.76 11.24
C LEU A 37 26.79 -13.53 10.36
N SER A 38 25.78 -12.69 10.21
CA SER A 38 25.93 -11.39 9.53
C SER A 38 26.75 -10.41 10.37
N LEU A 39 27.44 -9.48 9.70
CA LEU A 39 28.23 -8.42 10.36
C LEU A 39 27.41 -7.60 11.38
N ARG A 40 26.10 -7.46 11.15
CA ARG A 40 25.18 -6.79 12.08
C ARG A 40 24.89 -7.64 13.31
N GLN A 41 24.72 -8.95 13.15
CA GLN A 41 24.56 -9.87 14.28
C GLN A 41 25.83 -9.89 15.14
N ILE A 42 27.01 -9.95 14.53
CA ILE A 42 28.31 -9.91 15.24
C ILE A 42 28.48 -8.59 16.00
N SER A 43 28.21 -7.46 15.34
CA SER A 43 28.24 -6.13 15.98
C SER A 43 27.35 -6.05 17.22
N ARG A 44 26.12 -6.59 17.13
CA ARG A 44 25.16 -6.61 18.23
C ARG A 44 25.59 -7.55 19.36
N LEU A 45 26.03 -8.77 19.04
CA LEU A 45 26.46 -9.77 20.03
C LEU A 45 27.72 -9.33 20.78
N CYS A 46 28.71 -8.81 20.06
CA CYS A 46 29.97 -8.36 20.66
C CYS A 46 29.88 -6.96 21.28
N ARG A 47 28.74 -6.26 21.13
CA ARG A 47 28.53 -4.87 21.61
C ARG A 47 29.56 -3.89 21.02
N VAL A 48 29.95 -4.09 19.77
CA VAL A 48 30.97 -3.29 19.06
C VAL A 48 30.36 -2.61 17.84
N LYS A 49 30.80 -1.38 17.54
CA LYS A 49 30.33 -0.62 16.37
C LYS A 49 30.45 -1.43 15.08
N TYR A 50 29.36 -1.47 14.30
CA TYR A 50 29.27 -2.18 13.03
C TYR A 50 30.46 -1.94 12.09
N GLU A 51 30.91 -0.68 11.97
CA GLU A 51 32.02 -0.31 11.11
C GLU A 51 33.35 -0.97 11.50
N LYS A 52 33.58 -1.24 12.79
CA LYS A 52 34.80 -1.92 13.24
C LYS A 52 34.81 -3.39 12.78
N VAL A 53 33.67 -4.07 12.94
CA VAL A 53 33.50 -5.45 12.49
C VAL A 53 33.58 -5.53 10.96
N ARG A 54 32.90 -4.61 10.26
CA ARG A 54 32.93 -4.53 8.79
C ARG A 54 34.34 -4.34 8.26
N LEU A 55 35.08 -3.35 8.78
CA LEU A 55 36.42 -3.05 8.31
C LEU A 55 37.35 -4.25 8.53
N HIS A 56 37.31 -4.87 9.71
CA HIS A 56 38.14 -6.01 10.02
C HIS A 56 37.89 -7.20 9.08
N ILE A 57 36.63 -7.60 8.92
CA ILE A 57 36.25 -8.73 8.07
C ILE A 57 36.55 -8.44 6.59
N ARG A 58 36.25 -7.23 6.10
CA ARG A 58 36.55 -6.86 4.70
C ARG A 58 38.04 -6.81 4.40
N THR A 59 38.86 -6.36 5.35
CA THR A 59 40.32 -6.42 5.21
C THR A 59 40.80 -7.87 5.15
N ARG A 60 40.26 -8.76 5.99
CA ARG A 60 40.60 -10.19 5.94
C ARG A 60 40.14 -10.86 4.65
N GLU A 61 38.96 -10.56 4.12
CA GLU A 61 38.49 -11.07 2.82
C GLU A 61 39.38 -10.63 1.65
N ARG A 62 39.98 -9.43 1.71
CA ARG A 62 40.92 -8.97 0.68
C ARG A 62 42.23 -9.77 0.69
N HIS A 63 42.68 -10.19 1.86
CA HIS A 63 43.89 -11.00 2.00
C HIS A 63 43.65 -12.49 1.77
N ASP A 64 42.48 -12.99 2.14
CA ASP A 64 42.05 -14.37 1.92
C ASP A 64 40.64 -14.39 1.29
N PRO A 65 40.55 -14.46 -0.05
CA PRO A 65 39.26 -14.55 -0.75
C PRO A 65 38.47 -15.82 -0.43
N THR A 66 39.12 -16.88 0.08
CA THR A 66 38.44 -18.16 0.40
C THR A 66 37.50 -18.04 1.61
N LEU A 67 37.71 -17.00 2.44
CA LEU A 67 36.91 -16.69 3.62
C LEU A 67 35.45 -16.36 3.28
N ALA A 68 35.23 -15.67 2.16
CA ALA A 68 33.89 -15.42 1.62
C ALA A 68 33.24 -16.71 1.11
N GLY A 69 34.02 -17.60 0.48
CA GLY A 69 33.56 -18.90 -0.01
C GLY A 69 33.13 -19.86 1.10
N ARG A 70 33.89 -19.93 2.21
CA ARG A 70 33.55 -20.75 3.39
C ARG A 70 32.24 -20.33 4.05
N ARG A 71 31.94 -19.02 4.07
CA ARG A 71 30.66 -18.50 4.53
C ARG A 71 29.53 -18.80 3.54
N LEU A 72 29.80 -18.74 2.23
CA LEU A 72 28.83 -19.07 1.19
C LEU A 72 28.33 -20.52 1.31
N LEU A 73 29.22 -21.46 1.63
CA LEU A 73 28.91 -22.89 1.82
C LEU A 73 27.91 -23.16 2.97
N LEU A 74 27.83 -22.28 3.98
CA LEU A 74 26.81 -22.36 5.03
C LEU A 74 25.45 -21.77 4.61
N HIS A 75 25.43 -20.88 3.62
CA HIS A 75 24.22 -20.26 3.08
C HIS A 75 23.61 -21.03 1.89
N ASP A 76 24.29 -22.08 1.41
CA ASP A 76 23.85 -22.94 0.30
C ASP A 76 22.89 -24.07 0.73
N GLN A 77 22.33 -23.98 1.94
CA GLN A 77 21.22 -24.82 2.39
C GLN A 77 19.93 -23.97 2.45
N PRO A 78 19.27 -23.72 1.31
CA PRO A 78 18.01 -23.00 1.32
C PRO A 78 16.97 -23.80 2.12
N ALA A 79 16.29 -23.13 3.05
CA ALA A 79 15.14 -23.73 3.71
C ALA A 79 14.10 -24.12 2.64
N LEU A 80 13.70 -25.39 2.62
CA LEU A 80 12.62 -25.83 1.75
C LEU A 80 11.35 -25.05 2.11
N PRO A 81 10.52 -24.67 1.12
CA PRO A 81 9.24 -24.04 1.40
C PRO A 81 8.41 -24.95 2.34
N PRO A 82 7.58 -24.38 3.22
CA PRO A 82 6.66 -25.15 4.06
C PRO A 82 5.87 -26.19 3.23
N LYS A 83 5.52 -27.34 3.81
CA LYS A 83 4.79 -28.41 3.10
C LYS A 83 3.43 -27.94 2.55
N ASP A 84 2.87 -26.92 3.17
CA ASP A 84 1.62 -26.23 2.84
C ASP A 84 1.83 -25.00 1.94
N TRP A 85 3.06 -24.77 1.44
CA TRP A 85 3.33 -23.70 0.50
C TRP A 85 2.65 -23.97 -0.84
N GLN A 86 1.49 -23.36 -1.01
CA GLN A 86 0.82 -23.29 -2.30
C GLN A 86 1.50 -22.21 -3.14
N GLN A 87 1.86 -22.57 -4.37
CA GLN A 87 2.32 -21.58 -5.35
C GLN A 87 1.26 -20.49 -5.47
N SER A 88 1.68 -19.23 -5.38
CA SER A 88 0.77 -18.13 -5.64
C SER A 88 0.22 -18.28 -7.06
N PRO A 89 -1.10 -18.06 -7.28
CA PRO A 89 -1.67 -18.13 -8.61
C PRO A 89 -0.89 -17.21 -9.54
N ALA A 90 -0.71 -17.66 -10.79
CA ALA A 90 -0.02 -16.89 -11.81
C ALA A 90 -0.65 -15.49 -11.89
N ARG A 91 0.19 -14.46 -12.06
CA ARG A 91 -0.31 -13.10 -12.26
C ARG A 91 -1.12 -13.09 -13.57
N PRO A 92 -2.35 -12.56 -13.57
CA PRO A 92 -3.17 -12.51 -14.77
C PRO A 92 -2.46 -11.70 -15.85
N SER A 93 -2.56 -12.19 -17.08
CA SER A 93 -1.98 -11.59 -18.26
C SER A 93 -2.72 -10.30 -18.64
N TRP A 94 -2.20 -9.58 -19.64
CA TRP A 94 -2.91 -8.42 -20.18
C TRP A 94 -4.23 -8.84 -20.85
N ASP A 95 -4.22 -9.97 -21.57
CA ASP A 95 -5.40 -10.50 -22.25
C ASP A 95 -6.48 -10.92 -21.25
N ASP A 96 -6.11 -11.58 -20.13
CA ASP A 96 -7.07 -11.94 -19.08
C ASP A 96 -7.79 -10.69 -18.53
N ARG A 97 -7.03 -9.62 -18.27
CA ARG A 97 -7.58 -8.35 -17.78
C ARG A 97 -8.45 -7.63 -18.80
N TYR A 98 -8.10 -7.75 -20.08
CA TYR A 98 -8.89 -7.20 -21.17
C TYR A 98 -10.22 -7.95 -21.31
N THR A 99 -10.22 -9.28 -21.23
CA THR A 99 -11.43 -10.10 -21.23
C THR A 99 -12.33 -9.77 -20.04
N GLU A 100 -11.78 -9.69 -18.82
CA GLU A 100 -12.52 -9.26 -17.62
C GLU A 100 -13.18 -7.88 -17.80
N LEU A 101 -12.50 -6.95 -18.48
CA LEU A 101 -13.05 -5.63 -18.78
C LEU A 101 -14.19 -5.71 -19.81
N GLN A 102 -14.04 -6.51 -20.87
CA GLN A 102 -15.09 -6.71 -21.86
C GLN A 102 -16.36 -7.28 -21.24
N GLU A 103 -16.24 -8.35 -20.46
CA GLU A 103 -17.37 -8.99 -19.78
C GLU A 103 -18.09 -8.02 -18.84
N LEU A 104 -17.32 -7.19 -18.10
CA LEU A 104 -17.90 -6.16 -17.27
C LEU A 104 -18.66 -5.12 -18.10
N MET A 105 -18.09 -4.69 -19.22
CA MET A 105 -18.71 -3.70 -20.10
C MET A 105 -19.95 -4.24 -20.80
N GLU A 106 -19.98 -5.53 -21.16
CA GLU A 106 -21.16 -6.21 -21.71
C GLU A 106 -22.26 -6.34 -20.64
N ARG A 107 -21.89 -6.68 -19.41
CA ARG A 107 -22.84 -6.85 -18.30
C ARG A 107 -23.46 -5.54 -17.83
N VAL A 108 -22.64 -4.49 -17.69
CA VAL A 108 -23.05 -3.22 -17.03
C VAL A 108 -23.29 -2.10 -18.05
N GLY A 109 -22.80 -2.25 -19.29
CA GLY A 109 -22.93 -1.24 -20.34
C GLY A 109 -22.08 0.01 -20.13
N ARG A 110 -21.15 -0.01 -19.16
CA ARG A 110 -20.29 1.12 -18.82
C ARG A 110 -18.90 0.66 -18.40
N PHE A 111 -17.93 1.58 -18.46
CA PHE A 111 -16.62 1.35 -17.90
C PHE A 111 -16.67 1.11 -16.38
N PRO A 112 -15.68 0.39 -15.82
CA PRO A 112 -15.54 0.18 -14.39
C PRO A 112 -15.43 1.51 -13.64
N GLN A 113 -15.99 1.55 -12.43
CA GLN A 113 -15.96 2.72 -11.56
C GLN A 113 -14.93 2.56 -10.44
N GLN A 114 -14.36 3.70 -10.04
CA GLN A 114 -13.42 3.77 -8.93
C GLN A 114 -14.04 3.36 -7.59
N LEU A 115 -15.33 3.64 -7.42
CA LEU A 115 -16.06 3.50 -6.15
C LEU A 115 -17.12 2.40 -6.20
N SER A 116 -17.01 1.45 -7.13
CA SER A 116 -17.89 0.28 -7.13
C SER A 116 -17.69 -0.53 -5.84
N GLU A 117 -18.77 -1.07 -5.28
CA GLU A 117 -18.70 -2.00 -4.16
C GLU A 117 -17.87 -3.24 -4.52
N ASP A 118 -18.01 -3.69 -5.78
CA ASP A 118 -17.28 -4.81 -6.33
C ASP A 118 -15.77 -4.53 -6.38
N MET A 119 -15.03 -5.39 -5.68
CA MET A 119 -13.58 -5.37 -5.64
C MET A 119 -12.95 -5.64 -7.00
N ALA A 120 -13.57 -6.49 -7.83
CA ALA A 120 -13.10 -6.79 -9.18
C ALA A 120 -13.22 -5.56 -10.08
N GLU A 121 -14.37 -4.89 -10.07
CA GLU A 121 -14.59 -3.66 -10.83
C GLU A 121 -13.58 -2.57 -10.48
N ARG A 122 -13.31 -2.35 -9.17
CA ARG A 122 -12.30 -1.37 -8.74
C ARG A 122 -10.88 -1.72 -9.19
N ARG A 123 -10.54 -3.01 -9.27
CA ARG A 123 -9.26 -3.47 -9.81
C ARG A 123 -9.16 -3.18 -11.31
N LEU A 124 -10.23 -3.43 -12.06
CA LEU A 124 -10.31 -3.11 -13.49
C LEU A 124 -10.20 -1.60 -13.74
N TYR A 125 -10.86 -0.76 -12.94
CA TYR A 125 -10.69 0.70 -13.02
C TYR A 125 -9.21 1.11 -12.90
N LYS A 126 -8.51 0.58 -11.89
CA LYS A 126 -7.07 0.85 -11.69
C LYS A 126 -6.23 0.34 -12.84
N TRP A 127 -6.56 -0.83 -13.38
CA TRP A 127 -5.87 -1.42 -14.52
C TRP A 127 -6.00 -0.55 -15.78
N VAL A 128 -7.21 -0.09 -16.11
CA VAL A 128 -7.42 0.82 -17.25
C VAL A 128 -6.68 2.14 -17.04
N ARG A 129 -6.72 2.69 -15.82
CA ARG A 129 -5.93 3.88 -15.48
C ARG A 129 -4.43 3.67 -15.70
N TRP A 130 -3.91 2.49 -15.38
CA TRP A 130 -2.51 2.16 -15.62
C TRP A 130 -2.20 1.99 -17.12
N GLN A 131 -3.11 1.40 -17.91
CA GLN A 131 -2.94 1.33 -19.37
C GLN A 131 -2.85 2.73 -20.00
N ARG A 132 -3.59 3.71 -19.50
CA ARG A 132 -3.47 5.12 -19.95
C ARG A 132 -2.08 5.67 -19.69
N THR A 133 -1.58 5.48 -18.47
CA THR A 133 -0.22 5.91 -18.13
C THR A 133 0.78 5.23 -19.07
N ARG A 134 0.64 3.93 -19.35
CA ARG A 134 1.50 3.22 -20.29
C ARG A 134 1.42 3.77 -21.71
N HIS A 135 0.22 4.09 -22.20
CA HIS A 135 0.02 4.70 -23.52
C HIS A 135 0.66 6.09 -23.62
N LEU A 136 0.48 6.95 -22.61
CA LEU A 136 1.13 8.27 -22.54
C LEU A 136 2.67 8.19 -22.56
N HIS A 137 3.24 7.09 -22.06
CA HIS A 137 4.68 6.84 -22.08
C HIS A 137 5.13 6.01 -23.29
N GLY A 138 4.25 5.75 -24.28
CA GLY A 138 4.58 4.95 -25.46
C GLY A 138 4.93 3.48 -25.17
N ARG A 139 4.47 2.94 -24.03
CA ARG A 139 4.76 1.56 -23.56
C ARG A 139 3.64 0.56 -23.85
N LEU A 140 2.60 1.00 -24.56
CA LEU A 140 1.48 0.17 -24.98
C LEU A 140 1.68 -0.17 -26.45
N THR A 141 1.52 -1.44 -26.83
CA THR A 141 1.62 -1.85 -28.24
C THR A 141 0.43 -1.31 -29.04
N GLU A 142 0.60 -1.17 -30.36
CA GLU A 142 -0.49 -0.74 -31.25
C GLU A 142 -1.73 -1.65 -31.16
N ASP A 143 -1.54 -2.97 -31.11
CA ASP A 143 -2.65 -3.94 -30.96
C ASP A 143 -3.43 -3.74 -29.66
N GLN A 144 -2.73 -3.63 -28.52
CA GLN A 144 -3.35 -3.34 -27.22
C GLN A 144 -4.12 -2.00 -27.22
N THR A 145 -3.60 -1.00 -27.91
CA THR A 145 -4.26 0.32 -28.05
C THR A 145 -5.53 0.19 -28.89
N ALA A 146 -5.44 -0.45 -30.06
CA ALA A 146 -6.57 -0.67 -30.95
C ALA A 146 -7.69 -1.50 -30.29
N ARG A 147 -7.34 -2.50 -29.48
CA ARG A 147 -8.32 -3.28 -28.70
C ARG A 147 -9.06 -2.41 -27.68
N LEU A 148 -8.34 -1.60 -26.91
CA LEU A 148 -8.97 -0.70 -25.94
C LEU A 148 -9.81 0.40 -26.64
N ASP A 149 -9.37 0.89 -27.79
CA ASP A 149 -10.11 1.90 -28.57
C ASP A 149 -11.48 1.37 -29.04
N ARG A 150 -11.60 0.07 -29.32
CA ARG A 150 -12.89 -0.57 -29.66
C ARG A 150 -13.88 -0.56 -28.50
N LEU A 151 -13.41 -0.53 -27.25
CA LEU A 151 -14.26 -0.46 -26.07
C LEU A 151 -14.80 0.96 -25.82
N GLY A 152 -14.28 1.96 -26.55
CA GLY A 152 -14.75 3.35 -26.49
C GLY A 152 -13.75 4.27 -25.81
N ASN A 153 -14.25 5.34 -25.16
CA ASN A 153 -13.42 6.41 -24.62
C ASN A 153 -12.68 6.04 -23.32
N TRP A 154 -11.71 5.14 -23.47
CA TRP A 154 -10.74 4.85 -22.42
C TRP A 154 -9.60 5.88 -22.40
N GLN A 155 -9.45 6.72 -23.43
CA GLN A 155 -8.46 7.80 -23.48
C GLN A 155 -9.09 9.13 -23.02
N GLY A 156 -8.57 9.74 -21.95
CA GLY A 156 -9.06 11.03 -21.43
C GLY A 156 -8.97 11.18 -19.91
N ALA A 157 -9.29 12.38 -19.41
CA ALA A 157 -9.23 12.71 -17.97
C ALA A 157 -10.22 11.90 -17.10
N THR A 158 -11.27 11.34 -17.68
CA THR A 158 -12.29 10.51 -17.03
C THR A 158 -12.43 9.21 -17.81
N LEU A 159 -12.77 8.11 -17.13
CA LEU A 159 -12.97 6.81 -17.79
C LEU A 159 -14.42 6.67 -18.24
N GLY A 160 -14.61 6.42 -19.54
CA GLY A 160 -15.93 6.49 -20.17
C GLY A 160 -16.42 7.93 -20.35
N ASP A 161 -17.73 8.07 -20.51
CA ASP A 161 -18.37 9.36 -20.71
C ASP A 161 -18.32 10.24 -19.43
N ARG A 162 -17.86 11.48 -19.60
CA ARG A 162 -17.72 12.46 -18.50
C ARG A 162 -19.07 12.83 -17.89
N GLU A 163 -20.13 12.78 -18.68
CA GLU A 163 -21.47 13.07 -18.19
C GLU A 163 -22.03 11.91 -17.38
N THR A 164 -21.92 10.69 -17.90
CA THR A 164 -22.23 9.45 -17.16
C THR A 164 -21.50 9.38 -15.82
N HIS A 165 -20.19 9.64 -15.80
CA HIS A 165 -19.42 9.63 -14.55
C HIS A 165 -19.88 10.71 -13.56
N TRP A 166 -20.20 11.92 -14.05
CA TRP A 166 -20.73 12.99 -13.21
C TRP A 166 -22.07 12.59 -12.58
N ARG A 167 -22.98 12.01 -13.38
CA ARG A 167 -24.29 11.53 -12.92
C ARG A 167 -24.16 10.40 -11.91
N THR A 168 -23.23 9.46 -12.10
CA THR A 168 -23.00 8.39 -11.13
C THR A 168 -22.54 8.94 -9.79
N ILE A 169 -21.51 9.80 -9.76
CA ILE A 169 -21.04 10.34 -8.47
C ILE A 169 -22.12 11.21 -7.82
N HIS A 170 -22.90 11.93 -8.63
CA HIS A 170 -24.05 12.69 -8.12
C HIS A 170 -25.10 11.77 -7.49
N ALA A 171 -25.46 10.64 -8.12
CA ALA A 171 -26.37 9.65 -7.54
C ALA A 171 -25.82 9.05 -6.22
N GLN A 172 -24.55 8.67 -6.19
CA GLN A 172 -23.89 8.17 -4.97
C GLN A 172 -23.87 9.21 -3.85
N LEU A 173 -23.75 10.49 -4.21
CA LEU A 173 -23.84 11.58 -3.24
C LEU A 173 -25.26 11.72 -2.67
N LEU A 174 -26.30 11.57 -3.50
CA LEU A 174 -27.68 11.60 -3.05
C LEU A 174 -28.00 10.43 -2.13
N GLU A 175 -27.57 9.21 -2.49
CA GLU A 175 -27.70 8.03 -1.63
C GLU A 175 -27.01 8.24 -0.29
N PHE A 176 -25.76 8.73 -0.29
CA PHE A 176 -25.04 9.02 0.95
C PHE A 176 -25.77 10.05 1.84
N ILE A 177 -26.32 11.12 1.24
CA ILE A 177 -27.06 12.14 1.98
C ILE A 177 -28.39 11.57 2.49
N ALA A 178 -29.07 10.73 1.72
CA ALA A 178 -30.30 10.07 2.14
C ALA A 178 -30.06 9.12 3.32
N ASP A 179 -28.97 8.36 3.29
CA ASP A 179 -28.62 7.38 4.33
C ASP A 179 -28.12 8.04 5.62
N THR A 180 -27.29 9.08 5.48
CA THR A 180 -26.60 9.68 6.64
C THR A 180 -27.22 10.99 7.13
N GLY A 181 -28.09 11.61 6.33
CA GLY A 181 -28.69 12.93 6.59
C GLY A 181 -27.70 14.09 6.57
N ARG A 182 -26.43 13.86 6.20
CA ARG A 182 -25.35 14.85 6.29
C ARG A 182 -24.54 14.94 5.00
N MET A 183 -23.83 16.05 4.86
CA MET A 183 -22.84 16.18 3.79
C MET A 183 -21.60 15.30 4.08
N PRO A 184 -20.99 14.71 3.04
CA PRO A 184 -19.75 13.95 3.19
C PRO A 184 -18.60 14.85 3.66
N HIS A 185 -17.77 14.34 4.56
CA HIS A 185 -16.62 15.07 5.08
C HIS A 185 -15.44 14.12 5.28
N ARG A 186 -14.32 14.36 4.59
CA ARG A 186 -13.18 13.43 4.58
C ARG A 186 -12.45 13.29 5.93
N GLU A 187 -12.58 14.28 6.81
CA GLU A 187 -11.82 14.35 8.07
C GLU A 187 -12.57 13.73 9.27
N THR A 188 -13.64 12.97 9.04
CA THR A 188 -14.32 12.24 10.11
C THR A 188 -13.54 10.96 10.45
N PRO A 189 -13.48 10.54 11.73
CA PRO A 189 -12.77 9.32 12.14
C PRO A 189 -13.26 8.05 11.41
N ASP A 190 -14.55 8.03 11.05
CA ASP A 190 -15.23 6.90 10.39
C ASP A 190 -15.40 7.11 8.87
N ALA A 191 -14.69 8.08 8.28
CA ALA A 191 -14.83 8.41 6.86
C ALA A 191 -14.49 7.20 5.99
N THR A 192 -15.50 6.69 5.25
CA THR A 192 -15.27 5.66 4.25
C THR A 192 -14.50 6.25 3.05
N ALA A 193 -13.86 5.38 2.26
CA ALA A 193 -13.21 5.80 1.01
C ALA A 193 -14.20 6.45 0.02
N LEU A 194 -15.47 6.03 0.07
CA LEU A 194 -16.56 6.64 -0.66
C LEU A 194 -16.80 8.08 -0.16
N GLU A 195 -17.01 8.27 1.14
CA GLU A 195 -17.24 9.58 1.75
C GLU A 195 -16.13 10.59 1.43
N ALA A 196 -14.86 10.18 1.59
CA ALA A 196 -13.73 11.06 1.29
C ALA A 196 -13.71 11.49 -0.19
N THR A 197 -14.12 10.60 -1.10
CA THR A 197 -14.19 10.91 -2.53
C THR A 197 -15.37 11.82 -2.85
N LEU A 198 -16.53 11.60 -2.23
CA LEU A 198 -17.71 12.45 -2.37
C LEU A 198 -17.45 13.87 -1.86
N ASP A 199 -16.75 14.02 -0.73
CA ASP A 199 -16.30 15.34 -0.26
C ASP A 199 -15.39 16.03 -1.29
N VAL A 200 -14.34 15.36 -1.77
CA VAL A 200 -13.46 15.93 -2.82
C VAL A 200 -14.26 16.34 -4.06
N TRP A 201 -15.23 15.52 -4.46
CA TRP A 201 -16.07 15.81 -5.63
C TRP A 201 -16.94 17.06 -5.42
N ILE A 202 -17.62 17.20 -4.28
CA ILE A 202 -18.46 18.38 -4.03
C ILE A 202 -17.62 19.66 -3.88
N GLN A 203 -16.43 19.57 -3.26
CA GLN A 203 -15.48 20.69 -3.22
C GLN A 203 -15.02 21.10 -4.62
N THR A 204 -14.82 20.14 -5.52
CA THR A 204 -14.49 20.40 -6.92
C THR A 204 -15.63 21.11 -7.65
N GLN A 205 -16.89 20.70 -7.44
CA GLN A 205 -18.04 21.40 -8.02
C GLN A 205 -18.14 22.84 -7.49
N ARG A 206 -17.96 23.05 -6.18
CA ARG A 206 -17.93 24.38 -5.56
C ARG A 206 -16.84 25.27 -6.15
N ALA A 207 -15.64 24.73 -6.35
CA ALA A 207 -14.54 25.48 -6.98
C ALA A 207 -14.86 25.84 -8.44
N LYS A 208 -15.43 24.91 -9.21
CA LYS A 208 -15.87 25.17 -10.59
C LYS A 208 -16.99 26.20 -10.68
N ALA A 209 -17.96 26.16 -9.76
CA ALA A 209 -19.03 27.14 -9.69
C ALA A 209 -18.50 28.54 -9.38
N ARG A 210 -17.59 28.66 -8.41
CA ARG A 210 -16.89 29.93 -8.08
C ARG A 210 -16.07 30.47 -9.25
N ALA A 211 -15.47 29.58 -10.04
CA ALA A 211 -14.71 29.95 -11.23
C ALA A 211 -15.57 30.19 -12.49
N GLY A 212 -16.90 30.04 -12.41
CA GLY A 212 -17.78 30.16 -13.58
C GLY A 212 -17.62 29.03 -14.63
N LYS A 213 -16.94 27.93 -14.28
CA LYS A 213 -16.63 26.80 -15.17
C LYS A 213 -17.58 25.61 -15.02
N LEU A 214 -18.61 25.74 -14.17
CA LEU A 214 -19.66 24.74 -14.01
C LEU A 214 -20.73 24.97 -15.08
N THR A 215 -21.11 23.93 -15.81
CA THR A 215 -22.14 24.06 -16.85
C THR A 215 -23.49 24.42 -16.23
N PRO A 216 -24.34 25.21 -16.92
CA PRO A 216 -25.64 25.63 -16.38
C PRO A 216 -26.51 24.45 -15.93
N ILE A 217 -26.57 23.39 -16.75
CA ILE A 217 -27.33 22.17 -16.45
C ILE A 217 -26.87 21.53 -15.13
N ARG A 218 -25.55 21.37 -14.92
CA ARG A 218 -25.02 20.77 -13.69
C ARG A 218 -25.27 21.62 -12.47
N ARG A 219 -25.22 22.94 -12.62
CA ARG A 219 -25.53 23.88 -11.55
C ARG A 219 -26.99 23.76 -11.14
N GLU A 220 -27.90 23.77 -12.11
CA GLU A 220 -29.32 23.60 -11.86
C GLU A 220 -29.64 22.25 -11.20
N THR A 221 -29.04 21.16 -11.68
CA THR A 221 -29.20 19.84 -11.04
C THR A 221 -28.77 19.85 -9.58
N LEU A 222 -27.63 20.46 -9.24
CA LEU A 222 -27.15 20.54 -7.86
C LEU A 222 -28.03 21.46 -6.99
N ASP A 223 -28.45 22.61 -7.53
CA ASP A 223 -29.32 23.55 -6.84
C ASP A 223 -30.69 22.93 -6.51
N GLN A 224 -31.21 22.06 -7.38
CA GLN A 224 -32.48 21.35 -7.17
C GLN A 224 -32.37 20.16 -6.22
N THR A 225 -31.26 19.42 -6.26
CA THR A 225 -31.15 18.11 -5.59
C THR A 225 -30.44 18.16 -4.24
N ILE A 226 -29.56 19.15 -4.00
CA ILE A 226 -28.76 19.23 -2.78
C ILE A 226 -28.84 20.65 -2.19
N PRO A 227 -29.88 20.97 -1.39
CA PRO A 227 -29.98 22.25 -0.74
C PRO A 227 -28.73 22.60 0.08
N GLY A 228 -28.16 23.79 -0.14
CA GLY A 228 -26.96 24.23 0.57
C GLY A 228 -25.64 23.61 0.08
N TRP A 229 -25.62 22.92 -1.06
CA TRP A 229 -24.36 22.38 -1.61
C TRP A 229 -23.32 23.47 -1.90
N ASN A 230 -23.74 24.72 -2.15
CA ASN A 230 -22.87 25.85 -2.50
C ASN A 230 -22.43 26.71 -1.31
N THR A 231 -22.94 26.46 -0.09
CA THR A 231 -22.57 27.23 1.11
C THR A 231 -21.27 26.72 1.74
N ARG A 232 -20.50 27.65 2.33
CA ARG A 232 -19.28 27.32 3.09
C ARG A 232 -19.58 26.63 4.42
N ALA A 233 -20.80 26.77 4.94
CA ALA A 233 -21.26 26.10 6.14
C ALA A 233 -21.82 24.73 5.74
N SER A 234 -21.09 23.66 6.08
CA SER A 234 -21.72 22.36 6.31
C SER A 234 -23.00 22.58 7.11
N LEU A 235 -24.13 22.05 6.65
CA LEU A 235 -25.38 22.02 7.40
C LEU A 235 -25.09 21.41 8.78
N ARG A 236 -24.80 22.27 9.75
CA ARG A 236 -24.99 21.99 11.17
C ARG A 236 -26.48 22.20 11.37
N SER A 237 -27.24 21.19 11.04
CA SER A 237 -28.61 21.08 11.52
C SER A 237 -28.49 20.63 12.97
N GLY A 238 -28.97 21.47 13.89
CA GLY A 238 -29.04 21.16 15.32
C GLY A 238 -30.05 20.08 15.65
#